data_AF-A0A947KKV5-F1
#
_entry.id   AF-A0A947KKV5-F1
#
_cell.length_a   1.000
_cell.length_b   1.000
_cell.length_c   1.000
_cell.angle_alpha   90.00
_cell.angle_beta   90.00
_cell.angle_gamma   90.00
#
_symmetry.space_group_name_H-M   'P 1'
#
loop_
_entity.id
_entity.type
_entity.pdbx_description
1 polymer ?
#
loop_
_entity_poly.entity_id
_entity_poly.type
_entity_poly.pdbx_seq_one_letter_code
_entity_poly.pdbx_strand_id
1 'polypeptide(L)'
;MNTSEVKKYAKEQGADLVGIASMDRFEGAPKKMDPRFIFPDAKAMIVMGFRVLRGCLRGIEEGTYYASYFGMGYGGINQVYAPMTMWNLCKWIEDQGYEAVPIPNEHRLAAGPGGSRPVSPEKPNPDVMVHLRIAAFCAGLGEIGYSKMFLTPEFGPRQRFAAVLTDAPLEADPLFEGKICDRCMACARACTGQCISQDKTVKVRIAGRDIEWGDIDIPKCALYFQGASKEHNPFMVTKQDEKAYLQGKPRTWQYDEYARALEGASGCIRACMIHLEQRKKLGNQFINPFRKKTPWKLTSELIDRPTNNTAGEN
;
A
#
# COMPACT_ATOMS: atom_id res chain seq x y z
N MET A 1 6.03 -22.11 -21.41
CA MET A 1 5.53 -21.23 -20.33
C MET A 1 4.07 -21.52 -20.02
N ASN A 2 3.77 -22.01 -18.83
CA ASN A 2 2.41 -22.12 -18.26
C ASN A 2 2.26 -21.28 -16.98
N THR A 3 1.03 -21.12 -16.50
CA THR A 3 0.68 -20.33 -15.30
C THR A 3 1.48 -20.72 -14.05
N SER A 4 1.71 -22.03 -13.84
CA SER A 4 2.43 -22.53 -12.67
C SER A 4 3.92 -22.15 -12.73
N GLU A 5 4.53 -22.26 -13.91
CA GLU A 5 5.92 -21.85 -14.16
C GLU A 5 6.12 -20.36 -13.90
N VAL A 6 5.23 -19.51 -14.39
CA VAL A 6 5.27 -18.04 -14.16
C VAL A 6 5.22 -17.72 -12.67
N LYS A 7 4.27 -18.33 -11.94
CA LYS A 7 4.13 -18.09 -10.49
C LYS A 7 5.34 -18.58 -9.71
N LYS A 8 5.87 -19.75 -10.08
CA LYS A 8 7.09 -20.31 -9.46
C LYS A 8 8.27 -19.37 -9.69
N TYR A 9 8.49 -18.95 -10.93
CA TYR A 9 9.59 -18.05 -11.27
C TYR A 9 9.47 -16.70 -10.55
N ALA A 10 8.28 -16.08 -10.55
CA ALA A 10 8.06 -14.82 -9.83
C ALA A 10 8.37 -14.93 -8.33
N LYS A 11 8.05 -16.07 -7.69
CA LYS A 11 8.41 -16.34 -6.29
C LYS A 11 9.92 -16.51 -6.10
N GLU A 12 10.59 -17.23 -6.99
CA GLU A 12 12.05 -17.37 -7.00
C GLU A 12 12.77 -16.02 -7.17
N GLN A 13 12.15 -15.08 -7.89
CA GLN A 13 12.66 -13.71 -8.06
C GLN A 13 12.33 -12.76 -6.90
N GLY A 14 11.58 -13.20 -5.88
CA GLY A 14 11.35 -12.44 -4.65
C GLY A 14 9.90 -12.05 -4.33
N ALA A 15 8.93 -12.39 -5.18
CA ALA A 15 7.53 -12.19 -4.83
C ALA A 15 7.12 -13.16 -3.70
N ASP A 16 6.46 -12.66 -2.65
CA ASP A 16 5.93 -13.52 -1.59
C ASP A 16 4.59 -14.14 -1.96
N LEU A 17 3.79 -13.40 -2.74
CA LEU A 17 2.49 -13.81 -3.24
C LEU A 17 2.46 -13.55 -4.73
N VAL A 18 1.78 -14.42 -5.48
CA VAL A 18 1.56 -14.25 -6.91
C VAL A 18 0.15 -14.72 -7.23
N GLY A 19 -0.63 -13.86 -7.87
CA GLY A 19 -1.97 -14.16 -8.35
C GLY A 19 -2.14 -13.68 -9.78
N ILE A 20 -2.98 -14.34 -10.55
CA ILE A 20 -3.26 -14.01 -11.95
C ILE A 20 -4.69 -13.51 -12.08
N ALA A 21 -4.86 -12.31 -12.64
CA ALA A 21 -6.15 -11.79 -13.04
C ALA A 21 -6.30 -11.88 -14.56
N SER A 22 -7.45 -12.33 -15.04
CA SER A 22 -7.83 -12.16 -16.45
C SER A 22 -8.27 -10.72 -16.71
N MET A 23 -8.09 -10.23 -17.94
CA MET A 23 -8.35 -8.83 -18.26
C MET A 23 -9.84 -8.44 -18.24
N ASP A 24 -10.76 -9.38 -18.43
CA ASP A 24 -12.21 -9.16 -18.30
C ASP A 24 -12.60 -8.69 -16.89
N ARG A 25 -11.84 -9.04 -15.85
CA ARG A 25 -12.11 -8.62 -14.46
C ARG A 25 -11.98 -7.11 -14.23
N PHE A 26 -11.39 -6.40 -15.18
CA PHE A 26 -11.24 -4.95 -15.16
C PHE A 26 -12.30 -4.21 -15.98
N GLU A 27 -13.24 -4.94 -16.60
CA GLU A 27 -14.37 -4.34 -17.30
C GLU A 27 -15.19 -3.41 -16.39
N GLY A 28 -15.52 -2.23 -16.90
CA GLY A 28 -16.26 -1.20 -16.17
C GLY A 28 -15.40 -0.35 -15.23
N ALA A 29 -14.10 -0.61 -15.11
CA ALA A 29 -13.20 0.29 -14.41
C ALA A 29 -13.18 1.68 -15.07
N PRO A 30 -13.01 2.78 -14.30
CA PRO A 30 -12.83 4.10 -14.89
C PRO A 30 -11.67 4.09 -15.89
N LYS A 31 -11.83 4.64 -17.09
CA LYS A 31 -10.81 4.59 -18.17
C LYS A 31 -9.39 4.94 -17.70
N LYS A 32 -9.25 5.93 -16.81
CA LYS A 32 -7.98 6.38 -16.22
C LYS A 32 -7.34 5.40 -15.22
N MET A 33 -7.99 4.29 -14.91
CA MET A 33 -7.56 3.23 -13.99
C MET A 33 -7.66 1.83 -14.59
N ASP A 34 -8.11 1.72 -15.84
CA ASP A 34 -8.38 0.46 -16.51
C ASP A 34 -7.10 -0.01 -17.26
N PRO A 35 -6.45 -1.09 -16.81
CA PRO A 35 -5.18 -1.55 -17.38
C PRO A 35 -5.27 -1.94 -18.87
N ARG A 36 -6.48 -2.20 -19.40
CA ARG A 36 -6.68 -2.50 -20.83
C ARG A 36 -6.36 -1.31 -21.73
N PHE A 37 -6.31 -0.09 -21.18
CA PHE A 37 -5.82 1.09 -21.92
C PHE A 37 -4.30 1.25 -21.86
N ILE A 38 -3.59 0.49 -21.02
CA ILE A 38 -2.13 0.44 -20.97
C ILE A 38 -1.62 -0.52 -22.04
N PHE A 39 -2.11 -1.77 -21.99
CA PHE A 39 -1.74 -2.82 -22.93
C PHE A 39 -3.02 -3.51 -23.46
N PRO A 40 -3.56 -3.08 -24.61
CA PRO A 40 -4.83 -3.58 -25.14
C PRO A 40 -4.84 -5.09 -25.46
N ASP A 41 -3.69 -5.63 -25.87
CA ASP A 41 -3.56 -7.05 -26.22
C ASP A 41 -3.24 -7.96 -25.02
N ALA A 42 -3.12 -7.38 -23.82
CA ALA A 42 -2.92 -8.15 -22.60
C ALA A 42 -4.05 -9.16 -22.42
N LYS A 43 -3.68 -10.40 -22.08
CA LYS A 43 -4.61 -11.48 -21.73
C LYS A 43 -4.67 -11.71 -20.22
N ALA A 44 -3.58 -11.38 -19.52
CA ALA A 44 -3.48 -11.55 -18.08
C ALA A 44 -2.69 -10.42 -17.42
N MET A 45 -2.98 -10.23 -16.13
CA MET A 45 -2.18 -9.45 -15.21
C MET A 45 -1.62 -10.36 -14.11
N ILE A 46 -0.30 -10.43 -14.00
CA ILE A 46 0.41 -11.11 -12.92
C ILE A 46 0.57 -10.10 -11.78
N VAL A 47 -0.11 -10.31 -10.67
CA VAL A 47 -0.04 -9.44 -9.48
C VAL A 47 0.86 -10.09 -8.44
N MET A 48 1.89 -9.36 -8.03
CA MET A 48 2.89 -9.81 -7.06
C MET A 48 2.72 -9.06 -5.74
N GLY A 49 2.70 -9.80 -4.63
CA GLY A 49 2.69 -9.25 -3.27
C GLY A 49 4.07 -9.36 -2.63
N PHE A 50 4.50 -8.28 -1.99
CA PHE A 50 5.78 -8.17 -1.29
C PHE A 50 5.53 -7.84 0.18
N ARG A 51 5.96 -8.74 1.08
CA ARG A 51 5.64 -8.64 2.50
C ARG A 51 6.35 -7.43 3.12
N VAL A 52 5.61 -6.70 3.94
CA VAL A 52 6.21 -5.75 4.87
C VAL A 52 6.60 -6.51 6.13
N LEU A 53 7.88 -6.45 6.47
CA LEU A 53 8.39 -7.08 7.68
C LEU A 53 7.68 -6.48 8.89
N ARG A 54 7.10 -7.36 9.73
CA ARG A 54 6.48 -6.95 11.00
C ARG A 54 7.46 -6.16 11.88
N GLY A 55 8.75 -6.52 11.84
CA GLY A 55 9.82 -5.83 12.57
C GLY A 55 10.02 -4.38 12.15
N CYS A 56 9.78 -4.00 10.90
CA CYS A 56 9.94 -2.62 10.44
C CYS A 56 9.01 -1.65 11.16
N LEU A 57 7.87 -2.14 11.66
CA LEU A 57 6.89 -1.34 12.41
C LEU A 57 7.25 -1.22 13.90
N ARG A 58 8.20 -2.02 14.41
CA ARG A 58 8.54 -2.10 15.84
C ARG A 58 9.02 -0.77 16.37
N GLY A 59 9.98 -0.13 15.70
CA GLY A 59 10.55 1.10 16.22
C GLY A 59 9.55 2.25 16.26
N ILE A 60 8.56 2.29 15.37
CA ILE A 60 7.44 3.25 15.46
C ILE A 60 6.49 2.86 16.60
N GLU A 61 6.20 1.57 16.79
CA GLU A 61 5.40 1.09 17.94
C GLU A 61 6.03 1.42 19.29
N GLU A 62 7.35 1.42 19.38
CA GLU A 62 8.12 1.68 20.60
C GLU A 62 8.58 3.13 20.75
N GLY A 63 8.49 3.93 19.68
CA GLY A 63 8.91 5.33 19.67
C GLY A 63 10.42 5.51 19.55
N THR A 64 11.13 4.51 19.04
CA THR A 64 12.60 4.42 19.09
C THR A 64 13.28 4.47 17.72
N TYR A 65 12.66 3.93 16.67
CA TYR A 65 13.29 3.86 15.34
C TYR A 65 12.26 3.87 14.19
N TYR A 66 12.14 5.01 13.52
CA TYR A 66 11.09 5.24 12.51
C TYR A 66 11.54 4.86 11.09
N ALA A 67 12.84 4.99 10.80
CA ALA A 67 13.37 4.82 9.45
C ALA A 67 13.22 3.41 8.88
N SER A 68 13.11 2.39 9.73
CA SER A 68 12.93 1.02 9.26
C SER A 68 11.65 0.83 8.44
N TYR A 69 10.53 1.44 8.82
CA TYR A 69 9.28 1.28 8.06
C TYR A 69 9.32 2.02 6.74
N PHE A 70 9.64 3.31 6.76
CA PHE A 70 9.60 4.08 5.52
C PHE A 70 10.74 3.70 4.57
N GLY A 71 11.93 3.37 5.10
CA GLY A 71 13.09 2.95 4.33
C GLY A 71 12.95 1.53 3.78
N MET A 72 12.70 0.53 4.63
CA MET A 72 12.67 -0.88 4.19
C MET A 72 11.27 -1.42 3.93
N GLY A 73 10.28 -1.03 4.74
CA GLY A 73 8.89 -1.51 4.64
C GLY A 73 8.00 -0.75 3.65
N TYR A 74 8.50 0.33 3.05
CA TYR A 74 7.77 1.17 2.11
C TYR A 74 8.62 1.49 0.87
N GLY A 75 9.58 2.41 0.99
CA GLY A 75 10.40 2.90 -0.13
C GLY A 75 11.22 1.78 -0.77
N GLY A 76 12.00 1.05 0.02
CA GLY A 76 12.84 -0.05 -0.47
C GLY A 76 12.05 -1.15 -1.20
N ILE A 77 10.82 -1.45 -0.76
CA ILE A 77 9.95 -2.38 -1.49
C ILE A 77 9.50 -1.78 -2.82
N ASN A 78 8.96 -0.55 -2.80
CA ASN A 78 8.36 0.05 -4.00
C ASN A 78 9.39 0.47 -5.06
N GLN A 79 10.57 0.90 -4.65
CA GLN A 79 11.58 1.53 -5.51
C GLN A 79 12.73 0.60 -5.90
N VAL A 80 12.98 -0.46 -5.12
CA VAL A 80 14.10 -1.36 -5.37
C VAL A 80 13.62 -2.78 -5.52
N TYR A 81 13.04 -3.35 -4.46
CA TYR A 81 12.81 -4.79 -4.42
C TYR A 81 11.76 -5.26 -5.44
N ALA A 82 10.57 -4.64 -5.45
CA ALA A 82 9.53 -4.99 -6.39
C ALA A 82 9.90 -4.68 -7.85
N PRO A 83 10.54 -3.53 -8.19
CA PRO A 83 11.09 -3.29 -9.52
C PRO A 83 12.10 -4.33 -9.99
N MET A 84 13.05 -4.75 -9.14
CA MET A 84 14.02 -5.78 -9.49
C MET A 84 13.34 -7.12 -9.79
N THR A 85 12.37 -7.53 -8.96
CA THR A 85 11.57 -8.75 -9.22
C THR A 85 10.78 -8.64 -10.52
N MET A 86 10.13 -7.50 -10.80
CA MET A 86 9.41 -7.27 -12.04
C MET A 86 10.33 -7.34 -13.26
N TRP A 87 11.51 -6.69 -13.22
CA TRP A 87 12.46 -6.73 -14.34
C TRP A 87 12.90 -8.15 -14.69
N ASN A 88 13.22 -8.96 -13.68
CA ASN A 88 13.60 -10.35 -13.93
C ASN A 88 12.43 -11.17 -14.50
N LEU A 89 11.21 -10.95 -13.99
CA LEU A 89 10.02 -11.60 -14.52
C LEU A 89 9.71 -11.19 -15.96
N CYS A 90 9.77 -9.88 -16.28
CA CYS A 90 9.55 -9.37 -17.63
C CYS A 90 10.55 -9.98 -18.63
N LYS A 91 11.86 -9.94 -18.32
CA LYS A 91 12.89 -10.59 -19.16
C LYS A 91 12.57 -12.05 -19.43
N TRP A 92 12.21 -12.79 -18.38
CA TRP A 92 11.91 -14.20 -18.52
C TRP A 92 10.66 -14.45 -19.37
N ILE A 93 9.62 -13.62 -19.26
CA ILE A 93 8.42 -13.70 -20.12
C ILE A 93 8.78 -13.38 -21.58
N GLU A 94 9.60 -12.35 -21.81
CA GLU A 94 10.05 -11.95 -23.15
C GLU A 94 10.95 -13.01 -23.81
N ASP A 95 11.80 -13.70 -23.04
CA ASP A 95 12.57 -14.86 -23.51
C ASP A 95 11.67 -16.05 -23.93
N GLN A 96 10.39 -16.07 -23.52
CA GLN A 96 9.39 -17.04 -23.94
C GLN A 96 8.57 -16.56 -25.15
N GLY A 97 8.84 -15.36 -25.68
CA GLY A 97 8.20 -14.81 -26.87
C GLY A 97 6.90 -14.04 -26.60
N TYR A 98 6.67 -13.57 -25.37
CA TYR A 98 5.49 -12.77 -24.99
C TYR A 98 5.89 -11.37 -24.53
N GLU A 99 5.03 -10.38 -24.71
CA GLU A 99 5.27 -9.03 -24.19
C GLU A 99 4.95 -8.94 -22.70
N ALA A 100 5.73 -8.14 -21.96
CA ALA A 100 5.57 -7.98 -20.52
C ALA A 100 5.71 -6.50 -20.11
N VAL A 101 4.60 -5.85 -19.75
CA VAL A 101 4.59 -4.45 -19.31
C VAL A 101 4.62 -4.37 -17.79
N PRO A 102 5.71 -3.88 -17.17
CA PRO A 102 5.80 -3.74 -15.71
C PRO A 102 4.98 -2.57 -15.19
N ILE A 103 4.25 -2.79 -14.09
CA ILE A 103 3.39 -1.82 -13.41
C ILE A 103 3.87 -1.69 -11.95
N PRO A 104 4.79 -0.75 -11.65
CA PRO A 104 5.22 -0.50 -10.28
C PRO A 104 4.12 0.17 -9.46
N ASN A 105 4.27 0.13 -8.13
CA ASN A 105 3.32 0.75 -7.20
C ASN A 105 3.22 2.28 -7.32
N GLU A 106 4.19 2.91 -7.99
CA GLU A 106 4.23 4.33 -8.24
C GLU A 106 4.84 4.59 -9.63
N HIS A 107 4.05 5.18 -10.54
CA HIS A 107 4.45 5.42 -11.94
C HIS A 107 3.83 6.72 -12.51
N ARG A 108 3.73 7.78 -11.71
CA ARG A 108 3.19 9.05 -12.21
C ARG A 108 4.27 9.88 -12.87
N LEU A 109 4.11 10.19 -14.16
CA LEU A 109 4.90 11.21 -14.84
C LEU A 109 4.24 12.59 -14.72
N ALA A 110 2.92 12.68 -14.91
CA ALA A 110 2.18 13.93 -14.82
C ALA A 110 1.60 14.23 -13.42
N ALA A 111 1.80 15.48 -12.95
CA ALA A 111 1.31 15.96 -11.66
C ALA A 111 -0.21 16.28 -11.68
N GLY A 112 -1.04 15.24 -11.63
CA GLY A 112 -2.47 15.39 -11.36
C GLY A 112 -3.33 15.90 -12.53
N PRO A 113 -4.58 16.30 -12.26
CA PRO A 113 -5.55 16.71 -13.29
C PRO A 113 -5.00 17.86 -14.15
N GLY A 114 -4.98 17.68 -15.47
CA GLY A 114 -4.46 18.68 -16.43
C GLY A 114 -2.97 18.55 -16.75
N GLY A 115 -2.22 17.66 -16.09
CA GLY A 115 -0.82 17.40 -16.39
C GLY A 115 -0.57 16.66 -17.71
N SER A 116 -1.63 16.20 -18.38
CA SER A 116 -1.58 15.55 -19.69
C SER A 116 -2.89 15.74 -20.46
N ARG A 117 -2.92 15.32 -21.73
CA ARG A 117 -4.10 15.34 -22.61
C ARG A 117 -4.20 14.01 -23.35
N PRO A 118 -5.42 13.55 -23.71
CA PRO A 118 -5.57 12.29 -24.43
C PRO A 118 -4.96 12.43 -25.83
N VAL A 119 -4.40 11.33 -26.35
CA VAL A 119 -3.83 11.27 -27.71
C VAL A 119 -4.88 11.00 -28.79
N SER A 120 -6.10 10.64 -28.39
CA SER A 120 -7.27 10.54 -29.26
C SER A 120 -8.56 10.65 -28.43
N PRO A 121 -9.73 11.00 -29.02
CA PRO A 121 -10.98 11.23 -28.27
C PRO A 121 -11.45 10.02 -27.44
N GLU A 122 -11.14 8.80 -27.89
CA GLU A 122 -11.60 7.57 -27.24
C GLU A 122 -10.73 7.14 -26.05
N LYS A 123 -9.47 7.62 -26.01
CA LYS A 123 -8.48 7.21 -25.02
C LYS A 123 -8.51 8.12 -23.78
N PRO A 124 -8.20 7.58 -22.59
CA PRO A 124 -7.91 8.42 -21.44
C PRO A 124 -6.63 9.23 -21.70
N ASN A 125 -6.38 10.20 -20.82
CA ASN A 125 -5.05 10.77 -20.67
C ASN A 125 -3.99 9.65 -20.52
N PRO A 126 -2.77 9.82 -21.08
CA PRO A 126 -1.63 8.95 -20.80
C PRO A 126 -1.35 8.84 -19.29
N ASP A 127 -0.57 7.82 -18.91
CA ASP A 127 -0.29 7.42 -17.52
C ASP A 127 -1.52 6.89 -16.78
N VAL A 128 -2.22 5.93 -17.40
CA VAL A 128 -3.32 5.19 -16.79
C VAL A 128 -2.84 4.51 -15.50
N MET A 129 -3.53 4.75 -14.39
CA MET A 129 -3.09 4.30 -13.08
C MET A 129 -3.88 3.11 -12.56
N VAL A 130 -3.24 1.94 -12.58
CA VAL A 130 -3.84 0.74 -12.01
C VAL A 130 -3.91 0.85 -10.50
N HIS A 131 -5.11 0.69 -9.93
CA HIS A 131 -5.27 0.62 -8.48
C HIS A 131 -4.87 -0.78 -7.98
N LEU A 132 -3.62 -0.95 -7.52
CA LEU A 132 -3.05 -2.28 -7.27
C LEU A 132 -3.75 -3.12 -6.19
N ARG A 133 -4.47 -2.52 -5.23
CA ARG A 133 -5.32 -3.30 -4.31
C ARG A 133 -6.54 -3.92 -5.01
N ILE A 134 -7.05 -3.25 -6.04
CA ILE A 134 -8.13 -3.77 -6.88
C ILE A 134 -7.55 -4.85 -7.79
N ALA A 135 -6.37 -4.64 -8.38
CA ALA A 135 -5.68 -5.68 -9.13
C ALA A 135 -5.45 -6.94 -8.28
N ALA A 136 -4.99 -6.81 -7.03
CA ALA A 136 -4.82 -7.92 -6.10
C ALA A 136 -6.14 -8.64 -5.78
N PHE A 137 -7.26 -7.91 -5.69
CA PHE A 137 -8.59 -8.51 -5.55
C PHE A 137 -8.96 -9.32 -6.79
N CYS A 138 -8.80 -8.72 -7.97
CA CYS A 138 -9.04 -9.37 -9.25
C CYS A 138 -8.10 -10.55 -9.48
N ALA A 139 -6.95 -10.63 -8.82
CA ALA A 139 -6.00 -11.74 -8.88
C ALA A 139 -6.25 -12.82 -7.80
N GLY A 140 -7.32 -12.70 -7.01
CA GLY A 140 -7.69 -13.71 -6.02
C GLY A 140 -6.80 -13.76 -4.77
N LEU A 141 -5.98 -12.74 -4.52
CA LEU A 141 -4.98 -12.76 -3.43
C LEU A 141 -5.58 -12.55 -2.02
N GLY A 142 -6.85 -12.17 -1.93
CA GLY A 142 -7.47 -11.81 -0.65
C GLY A 142 -8.64 -10.84 -0.82
N GLU A 143 -8.84 -9.97 0.16
CA GLU A 143 -9.98 -9.05 0.21
C GLU A 143 -9.57 -7.61 0.57
N ILE A 144 -10.43 -6.64 0.25
CA ILE A 144 -10.27 -5.26 0.71
C ILE A 144 -10.97 -5.10 2.05
N GLY A 145 -10.20 -4.84 3.11
CA GLY A 145 -10.73 -4.63 4.46
C GLY A 145 -11.36 -3.25 4.64
N TYR A 146 -12.01 -3.04 5.79
CA TYR A 146 -12.75 -1.81 6.07
C TYR A 146 -11.92 -0.51 6.01
N SER A 147 -10.61 -0.58 6.33
CA SER A 147 -9.68 0.55 6.18
C SER A 147 -9.23 0.83 4.74
N LYS A 148 -9.84 0.15 3.76
CA LYS A 148 -9.42 0.09 2.36
C LYS A 148 -8.04 -0.57 2.17
N MET A 149 -7.36 -1.03 3.22
CA MET A 149 -6.15 -1.85 3.09
C MET A 149 -6.54 -3.21 2.53
N PHE A 150 -5.72 -3.73 1.62
CA PHE A 150 -5.87 -5.09 1.15
C PHE A 150 -5.39 -6.05 2.24
N LEU A 151 -6.13 -7.12 2.48
CA LEU A 151 -5.82 -8.14 3.45
C LEU A 151 -5.56 -9.46 2.72
N THR A 152 -4.39 -10.06 2.94
CA THR A 152 -4.09 -11.42 2.47
C THR A 152 -4.18 -12.39 3.64
N PRO A 153 -4.57 -13.66 3.42
CA PRO A 153 -4.57 -14.68 4.47
C PRO A 153 -3.20 -14.86 5.13
N GLU A 154 -2.12 -14.66 4.38
CA GLU A 154 -0.76 -14.89 4.84
C GLU A 154 -0.28 -13.76 5.75
N PHE A 155 -0.51 -12.50 5.39
CA PHE A 155 0.18 -11.34 6.00
C PHE A 155 -0.75 -10.26 6.56
N GLY A 156 -2.06 -10.41 6.39
CA GLY A 156 -3.03 -9.38 6.79
C GLY A 156 -2.80 -8.13 5.94
N PRO A 157 -2.63 -6.93 6.52
CA PRO A 157 -2.38 -5.69 5.78
C PRO A 157 -0.90 -5.42 5.43
N ARG A 158 0.02 -6.32 5.81
CA ARG A 158 1.47 -6.11 5.72
C ARG A 158 2.06 -6.52 4.37
N GLN A 159 1.63 -5.88 3.30
CA GLN A 159 2.20 -6.11 1.97
C GLN A 159 2.03 -4.90 1.06
N ARG A 160 2.90 -4.84 0.05
CA ARG A 160 2.79 -3.98 -1.12
C ARG A 160 2.54 -4.85 -2.34
N PHE A 161 2.05 -4.22 -3.40
CA PHE A 161 1.80 -4.91 -4.66
C PHE A 161 2.57 -4.23 -5.78
N ALA A 162 2.91 -5.02 -6.79
CA ALA A 162 3.28 -4.57 -8.12
C ALA A 162 2.66 -5.56 -9.12
N ALA A 163 2.64 -5.24 -10.40
CA ALA A 163 2.04 -6.12 -11.39
C ALA A 163 2.81 -6.12 -12.72
N VAL A 164 2.58 -7.14 -13.52
CA VAL A 164 3.04 -7.24 -14.92
C VAL A 164 1.83 -7.58 -15.79
N LEU A 165 1.58 -6.78 -16.82
CA LEU A 165 0.62 -7.11 -17.88
C LEU A 165 1.32 -7.94 -18.96
N THR A 166 0.64 -8.93 -19.51
CA THR A 166 1.20 -9.77 -20.58
C THR A 166 0.13 -10.28 -21.53
N ASP A 167 0.51 -10.49 -22.79
CA ASP A 167 -0.29 -11.15 -23.84
C ASP A 167 -0.18 -12.69 -23.78
N ALA A 168 0.62 -13.22 -22.85
CA ALA A 168 0.69 -14.63 -22.56
C ALA A 168 -0.69 -15.17 -22.08
N PRO A 169 -1.15 -16.32 -22.62
CA PRO A 169 -2.46 -16.88 -22.30
C PRO A 169 -2.43 -17.61 -20.94
N LEU A 170 -2.30 -16.85 -19.85
CA LEU A 170 -2.25 -17.40 -18.50
C LEU A 170 -3.65 -17.64 -17.93
N GLU A 171 -3.81 -18.74 -17.20
CA GLU A 171 -5.04 -19.07 -16.47
C GLU A 171 -5.19 -18.18 -15.23
N ALA A 172 -6.33 -17.50 -15.12
CA ALA A 172 -6.64 -16.66 -13.97
C ALA A 172 -6.96 -17.46 -12.71
N ASP A 173 -6.50 -16.97 -11.57
CA ASP A 173 -6.84 -17.56 -10.27
C ASP A 173 -8.30 -17.35 -9.91
N PRO A 174 -8.96 -18.26 -9.18
CA PRO A 174 -10.29 -17.99 -8.64
C PRO A 174 -10.25 -16.77 -7.70
N LEU A 175 -11.35 -16.01 -7.64
CA LEU A 175 -11.48 -14.95 -6.65
C LEU A 175 -11.48 -15.55 -5.24
N PHE A 176 -10.84 -14.87 -4.30
CA PHE A 176 -10.83 -15.28 -2.90
C PHE A 176 -12.25 -15.34 -2.31
N GLU A 177 -12.58 -16.44 -1.62
CA GLU A 177 -13.91 -16.67 -1.05
C GLU A 177 -14.00 -16.46 0.46
N GLY A 178 -12.86 -16.34 1.15
CA GLY A 178 -12.83 -16.17 2.60
C GLY A 178 -13.22 -14.77 3.07
N LYS A 179 -13.31 -14.61 4.39
CA LYS A 179 -13.44 -13.31 5.06
C LYS A 179 -12.38 -13.10 6.12
N ILE A 180 -11.52 -12.10 5.92
CA ILE A 180 -10.40 -11.80 6.84
C ILE A 180 -10.84 -10.72 7.84
N CYS A 181 -11.31 -9.59 7.32
CA CYS A 181 -11.86 -8.47 8.04
C CYS A 181 -13.18 -8.89 8.70
N ASP A 182 -13.22 -8.75 10.02
CA ASP A 182 -14.41 -8.96 10.85
C ASP A 182 -15.12 -7.66 11.22
N ARG A 183 -14.84 -6.58 10.48
CA ARG A 183 -15.40 -5.25 10.73
C ARG A 183 -15.27 -4.80 12.20
N CYS A 184 -14.18 -5.17 12.87
CA CYS A 184 -13.95 -4.80 14.27
C CYS A 184 -13.72 -3.30 14.50
N MET A 185 -13.54 -2.50 13.44
CA MET A 185 -13.24 -1.06 13.46
C MET A 185 -11.94 -0.67 14.19
N ALA A 186 -11.06 -1.64 14.51
CA ALA A 186 -9.79 -1.36 15.17
C ALA A 186 -8.92 -0.38 14.36
N CYS A 187 -8.96 -0.48 13.02
CA CYS A 187 -8.26 0.41 12.13
C CYS A 187 -8.76 1.86 12.20
N ALA A 188 -10.07 2.07 12.29
CA ALA A 188 -10.68 3.39 12.38
C ALA A 188 -10.43 4.02 13.77
N ARG A 189 -10.66 3.26 14.84
CA ARG A 189 -10.44 3.72 16.23
C ARG A 189 -9.00 4.12 16.52
N ALA A 190 -8.03 3.40 15.95
CA ALA A 190 -6.61 3.67 16.14
C ALA A 190 -6.03 4.67 15.11
N CYS A 191 -6.86 5.18 14.18
CA CYS A 191 -6.43 6.25 13.29
C CYS A 191 -6.35 7.56 14.09
N THR A 192 -5.12 7.99 14.34
CA THR A 192 -4.70 9.28 14.92
C THR A 192 -5.37 10.49 14.30
N GLY A 193 -5.58 10.49 12.98
CA GLY A 193 -6.32 11.53 12.26
C GLY A 193 -7.83 11.32 12.18
N GLN A 194 -8.35 10.19 12.68
CA GLN A 194 -9.75 9.79 12.53
C GLN A 194 -10.24 9.87 11.08
N CYS A 195 -9.36 9.54 10.13
CA CYS A 195 -9.60 9.73 8.70
C CYS A 195 -10.50 8.65 8.09
N ILE A 196 -10.71 7.53 8.79
CA ILE A 196 -11.54 6.42 8.31
C ILE A 196 -12.91 6.54 8.98
N SER A 197 -13.95 6.78 8.19
CA SER A 197 -15.31 6.88 8.71
C SER A 197 -15.80 5.55 9.28
N GLN A 198 -16.48 5.60 10.43
CA GLN A 198 -17.17 4.44 11.01
C GLN A 198 -18.61 4.29 10.53
N ASP A 199 -19.18 5.34 9.90
CA ASP A 199 -20.61 5.43 9.58
C ASP A 199 -20.88 5.59 8.09
N LYS A 200 -19.92 6.10 7.32
CA LYS A 200 -20.01 6.28 5.86
C LYS A 200 -19.13 5.25 5.17
N THR A 201 -19.64 4.67 4.09
CA THR A 201 -18.91 3.68 3.29
C THR A 201 -18.94 4.03 1.80
N VAL A 202 -17.96 3.48 1.08
CA VAL A 202 -17.92 3.48 -0.38
C VAL A 202 -18.16 2.05 -0.84
N LYS A 203 -19.08 1.89 -1.80
CA LYS A 203 -19.41 0.60 -2.43
C LYS A 203 -19.07 0.66 -3.91
N VAL A 204 -18.40 -0.38 -4.41
CA VAL A 204 -18.10 -0.54 -5.83
C VAL A 204 -18.29 -2.00 -6.24
N ARG A 205 -18.61 -2.23 -7.50
CA ARG A 205 -18.72 -3.57 -8.07
C ARG A 205 -17.48 -3.87 -8.91
N ILE A 206 -16.75 -4.93 -8.58
CA ILE A 206 -15.48 -5.32 -9.22
C ILE A 206 -15.51 -6.83 -9.46
N ALA A 207 -15.16 -7.26 -10.68
CA ALA A 207 -15.13 -8.68 -11.05
C ALA A 207 -16.42 -9.42 -10.64
N GLY A 208 -17.58 -8.79 -10.85
CA GLY A 208 -18.90 -9.33 -10.49
C GLY A 208 -19.23 -9.38 -8.99
N ARG A 209 -18.39 -8.82 -8.11
CA ARG A 209 -18.61 -8.79 -6.65
C ARG A 209 -18.74 -7.36 -6.13
N ASP A 210 -19.67 -7.16 -5.21
CA ASP A 210 -19.79 -5.88 -4.50
C ASP A 210 -18.80 -5.87 -3.33
N ILE A 211 -17.96 -4.84 -3.29
CA ILE A 211 -16.99 -4.62 -2.24
C ILE A 211 -17.23 -3.28 -1.57
N GLU A 212 -16.93 -3.20 -0.27
CA GLU A 212 -17.26 -2.05 0.56
C GLU A 212 -16.15 -1.77 1.58
N TRP A 213 -15.81 -0.50 1.76
CA TRP A 213 -14.90 -0.02 2.80
C TRP A 213 -15.38 1.31 3.38
N GLY A 214 -14.85 1.72 4.53
CA GLY A 214 -15.18 3.00 5.16
C GLY A 214 -14.73 4.19 4.30
N ASP A 215 -15.55 5.22 4.19
CA ASP A 215 -15.19 6.43 3.48
C ASP A 215 -13.97 7.10 4.16
N ILE A 216 -12.96 7.44 3.36
CA ILE A 216 -11.68 7.93 3.89
C ILE A 216 -11.50 9.38 3.49
N ASP A 217 -11.25 10.24 4.47
CA ASP A 217 -10.75 11.59 4.26
C ASP A 217 -9.30 11.52 3.76
N ILE A 218 -9.13 11.41 2.44
CA ILE A 218 -7.83 11.24 1.80
C ILE A 218 -6.90 12.44 2.05
N PRO A 219 -7.32 13.70 1.90
CA PRO A 219 -6.48 14.86 2.23
C PRO A 219 -5.99 14.84 3.67
N LYS A 220 -6.88 14.58 4.64
CA LYS A 220 -6.48 14.50 6.05
C LYS A 220 -5.57 13.31 6.32
N CYS A 221 -5.87 12.15 5.74
CA CYS A 221 -5.02 10.96 5.80
C CYS A 221 -3.61 11.26 5.31
N ALA A 222 -3.45 11.99 4.20
CA ALA A 222 -2.15 12.35 3.65
C ALA A 222 -1.31 13.19 4.61
N LEU A 223 -1.92 14.08 5.40
CA LEU A 223 -1.23 14.88 6.42
C LEU A 223 -0.90 14.06 7.66
N TYR A 224 -1.87 13.35 8.22
CA TYR A 224 -1.68 12.59 9.45
C TYR A 224 -0.71 11.43 9.27
N PHE A 225 -0.82 10.67 8.19
CA PHE A 225 0.17 9.64 7.86
C PHE A 225 1.62 10.15 7.87
N GLN A 226 1.83 11.42 7.52
CA GLN A 226 3.13 12.10 7.52
C GLN A 226 3.54 12.65 8.90
N GLY A 227 2.71 12.56 9.94
CA GLY A 227 3.03 13.02 11.29
C GLY A 227 2.29 14.28 11.75
N ALA A 228 1.11 14.59 11.19
CA ALA A 228 0.36 15.76 11.64
C ALA A 228 -0.18 15.67 13.08
N SER A 229 -0.22 14.48 13.70
CA SER A 229 -0.59 14.37 15.12
C SER A 229 0.55 14.79 16.05
N LYS A 230 0.38 15.92 16.76
CA LYS A 230 1.28 16.37 17.85
C LYS A 230 1.62 15.28 18.85
N GLU A 231 0.60 14.53 19.27
CA GLU A 231 0.74 13.52 20.33
C GLU A 231 1.49 12.26 19.86
N HIS A 232 1.66 12.07 18.56
CA HIS A 232 2.23 10.88 17.94
C HIS A 232 3.40 11.21 17.00
N ASN A 233 3.98 12.42 17.14
CA ASN A 233 5.09 12.86 16.32
C ASN A 233 6.19 13.52 17.19
N PRO A 234 7.26 12.79 17.54
CA PRO A 234 8.38 13.36 18.30
C PRO A 234 9.30 14.26 17.46
N PHE A 235 9.06 14.39 16.17
CA PHE A 235 9.82 15.23 15.26
C PHE A 235 9.16 16.60 15.01
N MET A 236 8.00 16.87 15.64
CA MET A 236 7.35 18.17 15.63
C MET A 236 7.89 19.01 16.79
N VAL A 237 9.08 19.59 16.62
CA VAL A 237 9.84 20.21 17.73
C VAL A 237 9.70 21.74 17.80
N THR A 238 9.33 22.39 16.70
CA THR A 238 9.11 23.84 16.62
C THR A 238 7.74 24.17 16.03
N LYS A 239 7.29 25.42 16.18
CA LYS A 239 6.11 25.93 15.47
C LYS A 239 6.25 25.91 13.95
N GLN A 240 7.48 26.01 13.44
CA GLN A 240 7.74 25.85 12.02
C GLN A 240 7.52 24.40 11.56
N ASP A 241 7.89 23.41 12.38
CA ASP A 241 7.56 22.00 12.11
C ASP A 241 6.07 21.78 12.07
N GLU A 242 5.36 22.26 13.09
CA GLU A 242 3.91 22.14 13.18
C GLU A 242 3.24 22.65 11.89
N LYS A 243 3.62 23.86 11.45
CA LYS A 243 3.15 24.44 10.20
C LYS A 243 3.53 23.57 8.99
N ALA A 244 4.76 23.06 8.95
CA ALA A 244 5.25 22.23 7.85
C ALA A 244 4.49 20.89 7.74
N TYR A 245 4.28 20.17 8.84
CA TYR A 245 3.49 18.93 8.87
C TYR A 245 2.05 19.15 8.44
N LEU A 246 1.40 20.23 8.92
CA LEU A 246 0.02 20.58 8.55
C LEU A 246 -0.13 21.01 7.09
N GLN A 247 0.96 21.43 6.45
CA GLN A 247 1.01 21.73 5.01
C GLN A 247 1.47 20.54 4.16
N GLY A 248 1.76 19.39 4.77
CA GLY A 248 2.27 18.20 4.07
C GLY A 248 3.69 18.38 3.57
N LYS A 249 4.50 19.25 4.18
CA LYS A 249 5.89 19.57 3.82
C LYS A 249 6.89 19.41 4.99
N PRO A 250 6.87 18.31 5.78
CA PRO A 250 7.76 18.21 6.93
C PRO A 250 9.26 18.31 6.65
N ARG A 251 10.07 18.70 7.65
CA ARG A 251 11.54 18.78 7.51
C ARG A 251 12.20 17.45 7.12
N THR A 252 11.55 16.32 7.40
CA THR A 252 12.00 14.98 6.98
C THR A 252 11.94 14.74 5.47
N TRP A 253 11.44 15.71 4.68
CA TRP A 253 11.47 15.69 3.21
C TRP A 253 12.88 15.67 2.60
N GLN A 254 13.94 15.81 3.40
CA GLN A 254 15.31 15.60 2.92
C GLN A 254 15.57 14.17 2.41
N TYR A 255 14.71 13.20 2.75
CA TYR A 255 14.78 11.80 2.29
C TYR A 255 13.62 11.43 1.35
N ASP A 256 13.55 12.07 0.18
CA ASP A 256 12.67 11.71 -0.96
C ASP A 256 11.15 11.60 -0.62
N GLU A 257 10.33 11.29 -1.61
CA GLU A 257 8.87 11.14 -1.47
C GLU A 257 8.43 10.05 -0.48
N TYR A 258 9.37 9.20 -0.03
CA TYR A 258 9.09 8.00 0.75
C TYR A 258 9.38 8.09 2.24
N ALA A 259 9.99 9.16 2.75
CA ALA A 259 10.05 9.44 4.20
C ALA A 259 8.69 9.81 4.82
N ARG A 260 7.63 9.71 4.03
CA ARG A 260 6.23 9.93 4.38
C ARG A 260 5.71 8.64 5.02
N ALA A 261 5.79 8.48 6.35
CA ALA A 261 5.06 7.46 7.13
C ALA A 261 5.31 7.52 8.66
N LEU A 262 5.47 8.71 9.27
CA LEU A 262 5.93 8.82 10.66
C LEU A 262 4.99 8.15 11.67
N GLU A 263 3.68 8.20 11.45
CA GLU A 263 2.71 7.53 12.33
C GLU A 263 2.66 6.01 12.10
N GLY A 264 3.40 5.50 11.10
CA GLY A 264 3.62 4.07 10.84
C GLY A 264 2.34 3.30 10.61
N ALA A 265 1.34 3.92 9.99
CA ALA A 265 0.04 3.32 9.75
C ALA A 265 -0.59 2.70 11.02
N SER A 266 -0.57 3.47 12.11
CA SER A 266 -1.11 3.16 13.45
C SER A 266 -2.44 2.39 13.42
N GLY A 267 -3.42 2.90 12.67
CA GLY A 267 -4.72 2.27 12.49
C GLY A 267 -4.73 1.20 11.39
N CYS A 268 -4.54 1.63 10.15
CA CYS A 268 -4.83 0.80 8.98
C CYS A 268 -3.93 -0.44 8.83
N ILE A 269 -2.69 -0.42 9.34
CA ILE A 269 -1.78 -1.57 9.33
C ILE A 269 -1.58 -2.12 10.74
N ARG A 270 -1.06 -1.32 11.69
CA ARG A 270 -0.64 -1.84 13.01
C ARG A 270 -1.82 -2.35 13.83
N ALA A 271 -2.88 -1.55 14.02
CA ALA A 271 -4.03 -2.02 14.79
C ALA A 271 -4.72 -3.21 14.11
N CYS A 272 -4.84 -3.19 12.77
CA CYS A 272 -5.42 -4.28 12.01
C CYS A 272 -4.60 -5.58 12.12
N MET A 273 -3.28 -5.54 11.90
CA MET A 273 -2.44 -6.74 12.01
C MET A 273 -2.42 -7.30 13.43
N ILE A 274 -2.38 -6.44 14.45
CA ILE A 274 -2.38 -6.86 15.86
C ILE A 274 -3.67 -7.63 16.17
N HIS A 275 -4.81 -7.09 15.76
CA HIS A 275 -6.10 -7.74 15.93
C HIS A 275 -6.16 -9.09 15.21
N LEU A 276 -5.75 -9.15 13.95
CA LEU A 276 -5.78 -10.39 13.17
C LEU A 276 -4.81 -11.46 13.72
N GLU A 277 -3.62 -11.06 14.22
CA GLU A 277 -2.69 -11.95 14.91
C GLU A 277 -3.30 -12.52 16.19
N GLN A 278 -3.92 -11.69 17.04
CA GLN A 278 -4.59 -12.13 18.28
C GLN A 278 -5.74 -13.10 18.00
N ARG A 279 -6.44 -12.91 16.88
CA ARG A 279 -7.52 -13.80 16.43
C ARG A 279 -7.02 -15.04 15.69
N LYS A 280 -5.70 -15.21 15.52
CA LYS A 280 -5.07 -16.29 14.76
C LYS A 280 -5.63 -16.43 13.33
N LYS A 281 -5.95 -15.30 12.70
CA LYS A 281 -6.50 -15.24 11.34
C LYS A 281 -5.44 -15.20 10.24
N LEU A 282 -4.16 -15.05 10.62
CA LEU A 282 -3.05 -14.95 9.67
C LEU A 282 -2.26 -16.24 9.62
N GLY A 283 -1.85 -16.64 8.41
CA GLY A 283 -0.97 -17.79 8.20
C GLY A 283 0.41 -17.57 8.80
N ASN A 284 0.95 -16.34 8.74
CA ASN A 284 2.24 -16.04 9.34
C ASN A 284 2.11 -15.66 10.83
N GLN A 285 2.44 -16.60 11.72
CA GLN A 285 2.32 -16.41 13.17
C GLN A 285 3.67 -16.06 13.82
N PHE A 286 3.61 -15.36 14.96
CA PHE A 286 4.77 -14.99 15.75
C PHE A 286 4.60 -15.47 17.19
N ILE A 287 5.67 -16.02 17.75
CA ILE A 287 5.70 -16.44 19.16
C ILE A 287 5.41 -15.25 20.09
N ASN A 288 6.02 -14.10 19.79
CA ASN A 288 5.92 -12.91 20.62
C ASN A 288 4.82 -11.95 20.11
N PRO A 289 3.94 -11.43 20.99
CA PRO A 289 2.94 -10.44 20.60
C PRO A 289 3.60 -9.16 20.10
N PHE A 290 2.93 -8.46 19.19
CA PHE A 290 3.48 -7.24 18.63
C PHE A 290 3.41 -6.15 19.70
N ARG A 291 2.21 -5.79 20.15
CA ARG A 291 2.04 -4.83 21.25
C ARG A 291 2.26 -5.53 22.58
N LYS A 292 3.28 -5.09 23.32
CA LYS A 292 3.66 -5.64 24.64
C LYS A 292 3.31 -4.72 25.81
N LYS A 293 3.16 -3.43 25.55
CA LYS A 293 2.86 -2.38 26.52
C LYS A 293 1.92 -1.35 25.91
N THR A 294 1.42 -0.44 26.73
CA THR A 294 0.65 0.71 26.26
C THR A 294 1.46 1.49 25.22
N PRO A 295 0.89 1.80 24.04
CA PRO A 295 1.55 2.65 23.05
C PRO A 295 1.97 3.97 23.67
N TRP A 296 3.16 4.43 23.33
CA TRP A 296 3.63 5.74 23.75
C TRP A 296 2.75 6.83 23.10
N LYS A 297 2.68 7.96 23.80
CA LYS A 297 1.99 9.17 23.38
C LYS A 297 2.68 10.34 24.07
N LEU A 298 2.97 11.41 23.35
CA LEU A 298 3.55 12.61 23.96
C LEU A 298 2.51 13.28 24.86
N THR A 299 2.90 13.59 26.09
CA THR A 299 2.11 14.39 27.02
C THR A 299 2.15 15.86 26.60
N SER A 300 1.21 16.67 27.08
CA SER A 300 1.25 18.13 26.86
C SER A 300 2.59 18.72 27.32
N GLU A 301 3.11 18.28 28.47
CA GLU A 301 4.42 18.69 28.98
C GLU A 301 5.56 18.38 27.99
N LEU A 302 5.57 17.18 27.38
CA LEU A 302 6.60 16.81 26.40
C LEU A 302 6.45 17.54 25.07
N ILE A 303 5.21 17.86 24.66
CA ILE A 303 4.93 18.63 23.44
C ILE A 303 5.41 20.09 23.61
N ASP A 304 5.22 20.67 24.79
CA ASP A 304 5.59 22.05 25.07
C ASP A 304 7.05 22.21 25.52
N ARG A 305 7.75 21.10 25.78
CA ARG A 305 9.14 21.10 26.23
C ARG A 305 10.06 21.69 25.15
N PRO A 306 10.87 22.72 25.46
CA PRO A 306 11.89 23.20 24.55
C PRO A 306 12.88 22.07 24.23
N THR A 307 13.08 21.78 22.94
CA THR A 307 14.14 20.85 22.53
C THR A 307 15.46 21.59 22.52
N ASN A 308 16.54 20.97 23.01
CA ASN A 308 17.91 21.52 22.98
C ASN A 308 18.51 21.62 21.57
N ASN A 309 17.70 21.73 20.51
CA ASN A 309 18.16 21.88 19.13
C ASN A 309 18.56 23.35 18.85
N THR A 310 19.52 23.86 19.63
CA THR A 310 20.40 24.98 19.26
C THR A 310 21.59 24.44 18.48
N ALA A 311 21.34 23.60 17.47
CA ALA A 311 22.34 23.17 16.51
C ALA A 311 21.95 23.76 15.15
N GLY A 312 22.29 25.04 14.96
CA GLY A 312 21.96 25.77 13.73
C GLY A 312 22.11 27.29 13.78
N GLU A 313 22.98 27.84 14.64
CA GLU A 313 23.58 29.17 14.46
C GLU A 313 25.06 29.03 14.82
N ASN A 314 25.85 28.51 13.88
CA ASN A 314 27.31 28.69 13.71
C ASN A 314 27.74 27.99 12.43
#